data_AF-A0A1H0P9T0-F1
#
_entry.id   AF-A0A1H0P9T0-F1
#
_cell.length_a   1.000
_cell.length_b   1.000
_cell.length_c   1.000
_cell.angle_alpha   90.00
_cell.angle_beta   90.00
_cell.angle_gamma   90.00
#
_symmetry.space_group_name_H-M   'P 1'
#
loop_
_entity.id
_entity.type
_entity.pdbx_description
1 polymer ?
#
loop_
_entity_poly.entity_id
_entity_poly.type
_entity_poly.pdbx_seq_one_letter_code
_entity_poly.pdbx_strand_id
1 'polypeptide(L)' 'MVRDAALVGAHASLALSRDIRVNLDYTGQLASREKIHGVGLSLNWQF' A
#
# COMPACT_ATOMS: atom_id res chain seq x y z
N MET A 1 -2.89 27.71 -1.77
CA MET A 1 -1.79 27.15 -0.95
C MET A 1 -1.63 25.70 -1.37
N VAL A 2 -0.62 25.39 -2.17
CA VAL A 2 -0.35 24.01 -2.59
C VAL A 2 0.02 23.26 -1.32
N ARG A 3 -0.80 22.28 -0.93
CA ARG A 3 -0.41 21.36 0.13
C ARG A 3 0.55 20.38 -0.50
N ASP A 4 1.83 20.51 -0.18
CA ASP A 4 2.85 19.51 -0.53
C ASP A 4 2.52 18.21 0.20
N ALA A 5 1.60 17.45 -0.37
CA ALA A 5 1.26 16.09 0.03
C ALA A 5 1.99 15.16 -0.93
N ALA A 6 3.21 14.78 -0.56
CA ALA A 6 3.94 13.75 -1.32
C ALA A 6 3.40 12.38 -0.89
N LEU A 7 2.74 11.69 -1.80
CA LEU A 7 2.34 10.29 -1.61
C LEU A 7 3.56 9.42 -1.91
N VAL A 8 4.11 8.77 -0.89
CA VAL A 8 5.18 7.78 -1.04
C VAL A 8 4.66 6.42 -0.62
N GLY A 9 4.99 5.38 -1.36
CA GLY A 9 4.51 4.05 -1.04
C GLY A 9 5.45 2.95 -1.50
N ALA A 10 5.33 1.80 -0.86
CA ALA A 10 5.98 0.55 -1.23
C ALA A 10 4.89 -0.51 -1.40
N HIS A 11 4.97 -1.29 -2.48
CA HIS A 11 4.08 -2.42 -2.70
C HIS A 11 4.91 -3.68 -2.89
N ALA A 12 4.53 -4.76 -2.21
CA ALA A 12 5.12 -6.08 -2.32
C ALA A 12 4.02 -7.09 -2.62
N SER A 13 4.14 -7.80 -3.75
CA SER A 13 3.23 -8.87 -4.13
C SER A 13 3.96 -10.21 -4.10
N LEU A 14 3.38 -11.20 -3.42
CA LEU A 14 3.87 -12.57 -3.36
C LEU A 14 2.81 -13.53 -3.88
N ALA A 15 3.14 -14.27 -4.96
CA ALA A 15 2.32 -15.38 -5.41
C ALA A 15 2.67 -16.62 -4.58
N LEU A 16 1.72 -17.08 -3.78
CA LEU A 16 1.87 -18.30 -2.97
C LEU A 16 1.56 -19.55 -3.80
N SER A 17 0.54 -19.46 -4.66
CA SER A 17 0.09 -20.53 -5.57
C SER A 17 -0.44 -19.92 -6.86
N ARG A 18 -0.76 -20.75 -7.88
CA ARG A 18 -1.46 -20.28 -9.10
C ARG A 18 -2.74 -19.51 -8.77
N ASP A 19 -3.41 -19.95 -7.72
CA ASP A 19 -4.73 -19.47 -7.32
C ASP A 19 -4.67 -18.46 -6.17
N ILE A 20 -3.51 -18.33 -5.50
CA ILE A 20 -3.36 -17.56 -4.26
C ILE A 20 -2.23 -16.55 -4.39
N ARG A 21 -2.57 -15.27 -4.23
CA ARG A 21 -1.62 -14.15 -4.21
C ARG A 21 -1.88 -13.25 -3.01
N VAL A 22 -0.83 -12.91 -2.30
CA VAL A 22 -0.85 -11.93 -1.21
C VAL A 22 -0.18 -10.66 -1.70
N ASN A 23 -0.82 -9.51 -1.44
CA ASN A 23 -0.25 -8.21 -1.71
C ASN A 23 -0.21 -7.39 -0.42
N LEU A 24 0.93 -6.76 -0.19
CA LEU A 24 1.18 -5.86 0.91
C LEU A 24 1.48 -4.48 0.34
N ASP A 25 0.63 -3.52 0.67
CA ASP A 25 0.74 -2.12 0.27
C ASP A 25 1.05 -1.28 1.50
N TYR A 26 2.07 -0.44 1.40
CA TYR A 26 2.41 0.54 2.40
C TYR A 26 2.38 1.92 1.75
N THR A 27 1.58 2.83 2.29
CA THR A 27 1.41 4.18 1.76
C THR A 27 1.63 5.18 2.88
N GLY A 28 2.68 5.98 2.77
CA GLY A 28 2.95 7.12 3.63
C GLY A 28 2.58 8.40 2.91
N GLN A 29 1.68 9.19 3.50
CA GLN A 29 1.47 10.56 3.02
C GLN A 29 2.41 11.48 3.79
N LEU A 30 3.34 12.11 3.09
CA LEU A 30 4.17 13.17 3.62
C LEU A 30 3.48 14.50 3.32
N ALA A 31 2.41 14.80 4.06
CA ALA A 31 1.73 16.08 4.02
C ALA A 31 2.08 16.87 5.28
N SER A 32 2.54 18.11 5.10
CA SER A 32 2.89 19.03 6.20
C SER A 32 1.78 19.06 7.27
N ARG A 33 2.08 18.51 8.46
CA ARG A 33 1.27 18.32 9.68
C ARG A 33 0.53 17.00 9.94
N GLU A 34 0.25 16.15 8.96
CA GLU A 34 -0.41 14.86 9.22
C GLU A 34 0.33 13.71 8.54
N LYS A 35 1.12 12.97 9.33
CA LYS A 35 1.84 11.78 8.89
C LYS A 35 0.85 10.60 8.89
N ILE A 36 0.08 10.47 7.82
CA ILE A 36 -0.85 9.35 7.67
C ILE A 36 -0.05 8.16 7.12
N HIS A 37 0.11 7.15 7.98
CA HIS A 37 0.71 5.87 7.65
C HIS A 37 -0.42 4.87 7.36
N GLY A 38 -0.66 4.57 6.09
CA GLY A 38 -1.58 3.54 5.65
C GLY A 38 -0.84 2.23 5.42
N VAL A 39 -1.32 1.15 6.02
CA VAL A 39 -0.87 -0.21 5.73
C VAL A 39 -2.07 -1.00 5.22
N GLY A 40 -1.93 -1.59 4.04
CA GLY A 40 -2.92 -2.45 3.41
C GLY A 40 -2.37 -3.86 3.22
N LEU A 41 -3.14 -4.86 3.63
CA LEU A 41 -2.88 -6.26 3.33
C LEU A 41 -4.08 -6.80 2.56
N SER A 42 -3.85 -7.34 1.37
CA SER A 42 -4.88 -7.98 0.56
C SER A 42 -4.50 -9.41 0.18
N LEU A 43 -5.49 -10.29 0.22
CA LEU A 43 -5.40 -11.67 -0.21
C LEU A 43 -6.32 -11.84 -1.42
N ASN A 44 -5.73 -12.27 -2.53
CA ASN A 44 -6.45 -12.62 -3.74
C ASN A 44 -6.47 -14.13 -3.87
N TRP A 45 -7.67 -14.72 -3.84
CA TRP A 45 -7.90 -16.13 -4.12
C TRP A 45 -8.89 -16.25 -5.29
N GLN A 46 -8.48 -16.97 -6.33
CA GLN A 46 -9.29 -17.27 -7.51
C GLN A 46 -9.52 -18.79 -7.54
N PHE A 47 -10.77 -19.22 -7.65
CA PHE A 47 -11.17 -20.64 -7.63
C PHE A 47 -11.70 -21.05 -9.01
#